data_AF-A0A523RYH0-F1
#
_entry.id   AF-A0A523RYH0-F1
#
_cell.length_a   1.000
_cell.length_b   1.000
_cell.length_c   1.000
_cell.angle_alpha   90.00
_cell.angle_beta   90.00
_cell.angle_gamma   90.00
#
_symmetry.space_group_name_H-M   'P 1'
#
loop_
_entity.id
_entity.type
_entity.pdbx_description
1 polymer ?
#
loop_
_entity_poly.entity_id
_entity_poly.type
_entity_poly.pdbx_seq_one_letter_code
_entity_poly.pdbx_strand_id
1 'polypeptide(L)'
;MKQYQYEVIVVGAGHAGCEAALAAARMGAKTLLITSNIDNVALMPCNPSIGGPGKGHVAREIDALGGEMAKNTDKATIHIRMLNTSKGPAMWALRAQIDKRLYTQEMIHTLQIQKNLDLKQEMVTKLIVNNCRVEGVMVKSGLEFSSPTVILTNGTFLNGKIYIGKTTYSAGRAGELASIGLAENLKELGFKVGRLNTCTPPRIDKRTVDFPKMKEQKSADIPLSFSFENKGKIYKDFSVFMTRTNQKTHQIIQDNIHRVPLSNGTIQSAAIRYCPSVEDKIIRFPEKESHQIFLEPEGYNTEEIYLQGFFTSLPADAQQEALHTIVGLENCKIIRYGYAIEYDIIYPNQLKFSLETKAIKGLFLAGQVNGTSGYEEAAEQGLLTGINAVQLTRGKEPLILDRSEAYIAVEIDDLVTKSVTEPYRLRTGLAEYRLLLRQDNADLRLTPYGYKMGLISEQRYKKFLKKKTLVEKEKERLKEVIIHATQKVNELLNKFGTTPLSEAATLATLLTRPEVTYNQTASIDPNRP
;
A
#
# COMPACT_ATOMS: atom_id res chain seq x y z
N MET A 1 39.95 -8.01 9.38
CA MET A 1 38.97 -7.53 8.38
C MET A 1 38.26 -6.31 8.96
N LYS A 2 38.09 -5.20 8.21
CA LYS A 2 37.35 -4.04 8.71
C LYS A 2 35.88 -4.45 8.86
N GLN A 3 35.42 -4.60 10.09
CA GLN A 3 34.03 -4.92 10.40
C GLN A 3 33.19 -3.65 10.21
N TYR A 4 32.31 -3.65 9.21
CA TYR A 4 31.41 -2.52 9.00
C TYR A 4 30.30 -2.56 10.05
N GLN A 5 30.35 -1.64 11.01
CA GLN A 5 29.43 -1.60 12.14
C GLN A 5 28.29 -0.60 11.88
N TYR A 6 27.05 -1.12 11.93
CA TYR A 6 25.79 -0.39 11.81
C TYR A 6 24.89 -0.70 13.01
N GLU A 7 23.99 0.20 13.35
CA GLU A 7 22.97 -0.04 14.39
C GLU A 7 21.77 -0.81 13.85
N VAL A 8 21.42 -0.56 12.58
CA VAL A 8 20.32 -1.23 11.87
C VAL A 8 20.78 -1.61 10.46
N ILE A 9 20.55 -2.85 10.05
CA ILE A 9 20.67 -3.28 8.66
C ILE A 9 19.27 -3.62 8.13
N VAL A 10 18.93 -3.10 6.96
CA VAL A 10 17.68 -3.38 6.24
C VAL A 10 18.01 -4.13 4.95
N VAL A 11 17.38 -5.28 4.75
CA VAL A 11 17.59 -6.15 3.59
C VAL A 11 16.39 -6.09 2.66
N GLY A 12 16.63 -5.63 1.44
CA GLY A 12 15.62 -5.35 0.42
C GLY A 12 15.20 -3.89 0.44
N ALA A 13 15.19 -3.23 -0.73
CA ALA A 13 14.70 -1.86 -0.87
C ALA A 13 13.30 -1.81 -1.52
N GLY A 14 12.40 -2.70 -1.08
CA GLY A 14 10.97 -2.59 -1.39
C GLY A 14 10.29 -1.47 -0.58
N HIS A 15 8.96 -1.37 -0.65
CA HIS A 15 8.21 -0.37 0.11
C HIS A 15 8.44 -0.47 1.63
N ALA A 16 8.44 -1.69 2.18
CA ALA A 16 8.79 -1.94 3.58
C ALA A 16 10.22 -1.49 3.91
N GLY A 17 11.19 -1.90 3.09
CA GLY A 17 12.60 -1.60 3.34
C GLY A 17 12.92 -0.11 3.28
N CYS A 18 12.28 0.62 2.37
CA CYS A 18 12.44 2.08 2.27
C CYS A 18 11.95 2.78 3.54
N GLU A 19 10.73 2.48 4.00
CA GLU A 19 10.21 3.08 5.24
C GLU A 19 11.02 2.67 6.47
N ALA A 20 11.44 1.40 6.57
CA ALA A 20 12.25 0.91 7.67
C ALA A 20 13.60 1.64 7.76
N ALA A 21 14.29 1.76 6.63
CA ALA A 21 15.58 2.42 6.55
C ALA A 21 15.48 3.93 6.83
N LEU A 22 14.48 4.60 6.25
CA LEU A 22 14.23 6.02 6.49
C LEU A 22 13.87 6.28 7.95
N ALA A 23 12.99 5.47 8.55
CA ALA A 23 12.60 5.61 9.95
C ALA A 23 13.81 5.46 10.88
N ALA A 24 14.60 4.40 10.71
CA ALA A 24 15.78 4.16 11.54
C ALA A 24 16.81 5.30 11.43
N ALA A 25 17.11 5.73 10.19
CA ALA A 25 18.06 6.80 9.93
C ALA A 25 17.59 8.17 10.48
N ARG A 26 16.30 8.49 10.33
CA ARG A 26 15.67 9.72 10.86
C ARG A 26 15.65 9.77 12.38
N MET A 27 15.52 8.61 13.02
CA MET A 27 15.67 8.49 14.47
C MET A 27 17.13 8.65 14.93
N GLY A 28 18.09 8.74 14.02
CA GLY A 28 19.51 8.98 14.29
C GLY A 28 20.38 7.72 14.31
N ALA A 29 19.85 6.55 13.96
CA ALA A 29 20.62 5.31 13.94
C ALA A 29 21.48 5.21 12.67
N LYS A 30 22.74 4.78 12.80
CA LYS A 30 23.58 4.46 11.64
C LYS A 30 23.02 3.24 10.92
N THR A 31 22.45 3.45 9.75
CA THR A 31 21.62 2.47 9.04
C THR A 31 22.25 2.09 7.70
N LEU A 32 22.18 0.80 7.36
CA LEU A 32 22.57 0.28 6.04
C LEU A 32 21.35 -0.34 5.36
N LEU A 33 21.00 0.15 4.17
CA LEU A 33 20.00 -0.47 3.29
C LEU A 33 20.71 -1.24 2.17
N ILE A 34 20.51 -2.55 2.13
CA ILE A 34 21.08 -3.45 1.13
C ILE A 34 19.99 -3.89 0.16
N THR A 35 20.22 -3.72 -1.14
CA THR A 35 19.30 -4.17 -2.20
C THR A 35 20.05 -4.85 -3.33
N SER A 36 19.44 -5.84 -3.98
CA SER A 36 20.06 -6.52 -5.13
C SER A 36 20.17 -5.61 -6.36
N ASN A 37 19.28 -4.63 -6.48
CA ASN A 37 19.27 -3.64 -7.55
C ASN A 37 18.78 -2.29 -7.01
N ILE A 38 19.61 -1.25 -7.13
CA ILE A 38 19.28 0.12 -6.71
C ILE A 38 18.25 0.76 -7.65
N ASP A 39 18.30 0.44 -8.94
CA ASP A 39 17.39 1.04 -9.94
C ASP A 39 15.94 0.58 -9.75
N ASN A 40 15.71 -0.48 -8.96
CA ASN A 40 14.39 -1.04 -8.67
C ASN A 40 13.91 -0.76 -7.22
N VAL A 41 14.52 0.22 -6.54
CA VAL A 41 14.07 0.71 -5.23
C VAL A 41 12.61 1.14 -5.30
N ALA A 42 11.82 0.68 -4.32
CA ALA A 42 10.38 0.91 -4.22
C ALA A 42 9.61 0.74 -5.54
N LEU A 43 10.11 -0.13 -6.43
CA LEU A 43 9.43 -0.45 -7.68
C LEU A 43 8.03 -0.97 -7.36
N MET A 44 7.06 -0.58 -8.18
CA MET A 44 5.67 -1.02 -8.13
C MET A 44 5.44 -2.17 -9.13
N PRO A 45 5.73 -3.44 -8.77
CA PRO A 45 5.67 -4.55 -9.73
C PRO A 45 4.27 -4.91 -10.21
N CYS A 46 3.23 -4.46 -9.52
CA CYS A 46 1.85 -4.76 -9.81
C CYS A 46 1.17 -3.51 -10.41
N ASN A 47 0.13 -3.01 -9.77
CA ASN A 47 -0.63 -1.82 -10.16
C ASN A 47 0.18 -0.53 -10.04
N PRO A 48 -0.02 0.45 -10.94
CA PRO A 48 0.57 1.78 -10.88
C PRO A 48 -0.21 2.70 -9.93
N SER A 49 -0.60 2.24 -8.74
CA SER A 49 -1.49 3.01 -7.86
C SER A 49 -1.16 2.88 -6.38
N ILE A 50 -1.31 3.98 -5.63
CA ILE A 50 -1.32 4.00 -4.17
C ILE A 50 -2.73 4.35 -3.66
N GLY A 51 -3.14 3.68 -2.59
CA GLY A 51 -4.39 3.90 -1.89
C GLY A 51 -5.54 3.02 -2.39
N GLY A 52 -6.75 3.51 -2.18
CA GLY A 52 -7.99 2.74 -2.31
C GLY A 52 -8.53 2.30 -0.94
N PRO A 53 -9.64 1.53 -0.90
CA PRO A 53 -10.26 1.12 0.36
C PRO A 53 -9.26 0.40 1.28
N GLY A 54 -9.18 0.81 2.55
CA GLY A 54 -8.16 0.35 3.51
C GLY A 54 -6.78 0.98 3.25
N LYS A 55 -6.20 0.72 2.09
CA LYS A 55 -4.86 1.20 1.67
C LYS A 55 -4.66 2.71 1.76
N GLY A 56 -5.66 3.50 1.35
CA GLY A 56 -5.62 4.96 1.43
C GLY A 56 -5.62 5.47 2.87
N HIS A 57 -6.18 4.71 3.81
CA HIS A 57 -6.12 5.03 5.23
C HIS A 57 -4.69 4.80 5.73
N VAL A 58 -4.12 3.63 5.43
CA VAL A 58 -2.74 3.26 5.78
C VAL A 58 -1.74 4.25 5.23
N ALA A 59 -1.84 4.63 3.95
CA ALA A 59 -0.93 5.61 3.35
C ALA A 59 -0.92 6.95 4.12
N ARG A 60 -2.07 7.37 4.67
CA ARG A 60 -2.16 8.57 5.52
C ARG A 60 -1.72 8.33 6.96
N GLU A 61 -1.88 7.12 7.48
CA GLU A 61 -1.35 6.72 8.79
C GLU A 61 0.18 6.67 8.79
N ILE A 62 0.79 6.13 7.73
CA ILE A 62 2.22 6.18 7.45
C ILE A 62 2.71 7.63 7.43
N ASP A 63 2.03 8.51 6.69
CA ASP A 63 2.38 9.94 6.66
C ASP A 63 2.33 10.56 8.06
N ALA A 64 1.25 10.32 8.80
CA ALA A 64 1.04 10.84 10.14
C ALA A 64 2.13 10.40 11.14
N LEU A 65 2.63 9.17 11.01
CA LEU A 65 3.76 8.66 11.80
C LEU A 65 5.13 9.20 11.35
N GLY A 66 5.22 9.82 10.18
CA GLY A 66 6.45 10.42 9.64
C GLY A 66 7.14 9.62 8.53
N GLY A 67 6.43 8.65 7.93
CA GLY A 67 6.88 7.91 6.77
C GLY A 67 6.88 8.75 5.48
N GLU A 68 7.43 8.17 4.41
CA GLU A 68 7.71 8.86 3.15
C GLU A 68 6.71 8.56 2.04
N MET A 69 6.00 7.43 2.10
CA MET A 69 5.12 6.93 1.04
C MET A 69 4.16 7.99 0.51
N ALA A 70 3.46 8.72 1.38
CA ALA A 70 2.49 9.72 0.97
C ALA A 70 3.14 10.91 0.26
N LYS A 71 4.30 11.36 0.72
CA LYS A 71 5.06 12.46 0.09
C LYS A 71 5.55 12.05 -1.29
N ASN A 72 6.08 10.84 -1.40
CA ASN A 72 6.54 10.30 -2.67
C ASN A 72 5.37 10.09 -3.66
N THR A 73 4.23 9.63 -3.14
CA THR A 73 2.98 9.48 -3.90
C THR A 73 2.54 10.83 -4.49
N ASP A 74 2.51 11.89 -3.69
CA ASP A 74 2.08 13.22 -4.13
C ASP A 74 2.99 13.82 -5.22
N LYS A 75 4.29 13.49 -5.22
CA LYS A 75 5.24 13.92 -6.27
C LYS A 75 5.00 13.21 -7.59
N ALA A 76 4.66 11.92 -7.53
CA ALA A 76 4.53 11.05 -8.71
C ALA A 76 3.08 10.84 -9.19
N THR A 77 2.10 11.52 -8.58
CA THR A 77 0.69 11.38 -8.95
C THR A 77 0.41 11.93 -10.35
N ILE A 78 -0.35 11.17 -11.15
CA ILE A 78 -0.83 11.57 -12.49
C ILE A 78 -2.36 11.66 -12.58
N HIS A 79 -3.05 10.96 -11.68
CA HIS A 79 -4.51 10.94 -11.55
C HIS A 79 -4.87 10.59 -10.11
N ILE A 80 -5.87 11.23 -9.52
CA ILE A 80 -6.27 10.98 -8.13
C ILE A 80 -7.77 11.13 -7.95
N ARG A 81 -8.36 10.26 -7.12
CA ARG A 81 -9.79 10.33 -6.78
C ARG A 81 -10.02 10.01 -5.31
N MET A 82 -11.09 10.60 -4.79
CA MET A 82 -11.73 10.13 -3.56
C MET A 82 -12.75 9.05 -3.93
N LEU A 83 -12.59 7.85 -3.38
CA LEU A 83 -13.51 6.73 -3.61
C LEU A 83 -14.61 6.68 -2.54
N ASN A 84 -15.72 6.03 -2.88
CA ASN A 84 -16.88 5.80 -1.99
C ASN A 84 -17.51 7.08 -1.42
N THR A 85 -17.48 8.19 -2.16
CA THR A 85 -18.03 9.49 -1.72
C THR A 85 -19.54 9.47 -1.47
N SER A 86 -20.27 8.51 -2.04
CA SER A 86 -21.70 8.28 -1.75
C SER A 86 -21.96 7.59 -0.41
N LYS A 87 -20.91 7.16 0.30
CA LYS A 87 -20.96 6.61 1.65
C LYS A 87 -20.44 7.66 2.64
N GLY A 88 -20.45 7.34 3.94
CA GLY A 88 -19.91 8.24 4.97
C GLY A 88 -18.38 8.34 4.98
N PRO A 89 -17.81 9.34 5.68
CA PRO A 89 -16.36 9.59 5.74
C PRO A 89 -15.49 8.39 6.14
N ALA A 90 -16.04 7.47 6.93
CA ALA A 90 -15.37 6.23 7.31
C ALA A 90 -15.08 5.26 6.14
N MET A 91 -15.76 5.44 5.01
CA MET A 91 -15.58 4.62 3.81
C MET A 91 -14.82 5.36 2.70
N TRP A 92 -14.64 6.67 2.84
CA TRP A 92 -13.91 7.48 1.88
C TRP A 92 -12.45 7.04 1.85
N ALA A 93 -11.90 6.87 0.66
CA ALA A 93 -10.51 6.47 0.51
C ALA A 93 -9.87 7.17 -0.68
N LEU A 94 -8.75 7.84 -0.45
CA LEU A 94 -7.92 8.36 -1.53
C LEU A 94 -7.32 7.22 -2.33
N ARG A 95 -7.30 7.37 -3.65
CA ARG A 95 -6.57 6.52 -4.58
C ARG A 95 -5.92 7.37 -5.66
N ALA A 96 -4.62 7.24 -5.85
CA ALA A 96 -3.88 7.89 -6.92
C ALA A 96 -3.26 6.86 -7.88
N GLN A 97 -3.29 7.18 -9.18
CA GLN A 97 -2.40 6.59 -10.16
C GLN A 97 -1.07 7.33 -10.14
N ILE A 98 0.00 6.56 -10.28
CA ILE A 98 1.37 6.96 -10.00
C ILE A 98 2.20 6.70 -11.26
N ASP A 99 2.99 7.70 -11.65
CA ASP A 99 4.11 7.45 -12.55
C ASP A 99 5.14 6.58 -11.83
N LYS A 100 5.20 5.31 -12.22
CA LYS A 100 6.02 4.31 -11.54
C LYS A 100 7.51 4.64 -11.60
N ARG A 101 7.99 5.21 -12.71
CA ARG A 101 9.40 5.55 -12.86
C ARG A 101 9.76 6.74 -11.99
N LEU A 102 8.92 7.77 -11.99
CA LEU A 102 9.11 8.95 -11.15
C LEU A 102 9.04 8.59 -9.66
N TYR A 103 8.12 7.72 -9.25
CA TYR A 103 8.03 7.27 -7.86
C TYR A 103 9.32 6.57 -7.40
N THR A 104 9.86 5.66 -8.20
CA THR A 104 11.14 4.99 -7.92
C THR A 104 12.29 6.00 -7.89
N GLN A 105 12.39 6.89 -8.88
CA GLN A 105 13.45 7.90 -8.94
C GLN A 105 13.45 8.82 -7.71
N GLU A 106 12.28 9.32 -7.31
CA GLU A 106 12.14 10.16 -6.13
C GLU A 106 12.47 9.41 -4.84
N MET A 107 12.10 8.14 -4.71
CA MET A 107 12.46 7.33 -3.55
C MET A 107 13.97 7.06 -3.47
N ILE A 108 14.61 6.73 -4.60
CA ILE A 108 16.08 6.58 -4.68
C ILE A 108 16.75 7.86 -4.20
N HIS A 109 16.36 9.01 -4.76
CA HIS A 109 16.92 10.29 -4.37
C HIS A 109 16.73 10.54 -2.87
N THR A 110 15.54 10.25 -2.34
CA THR A 110 15.20 10.45 -0.93
C THR A 110 16.06 9.60 0.00
N LEU A 111 16.34 8.34 -0.35
CA LEU A 111 17.25 7.46 0.40
C LEU A 111 18.69 7.96 0.31
N GLN A 112 19.15 8.38 -0.87
CA GLN A 112 20.54 8.82 -1.09
C GLN A 112 20.91 10.09 -0.31
N ILE A 113 19.96 11.02 -0.11
CA ILE A 113 20.22 12.26 0.63
C ILE A 113 19.94 12.14 2.13
N GLN A 114 19.39 11.01 2.59
CA GLN A 114 19.04 10.80 3.99
C GLN A 114 20.32 10.65 4.83
N LYS A 115 20.50 11.54 5.80
CA LYS A 115 21.60 11.44 6.78
C LYS A 115 21.48 10.13 7.57
N ASN A 116 22.63 9.56 7.94
CA ASN A 116 22.78 8.29 8.66
C ASN A 116 22.32 7.04 7.88
N LEU A 117 22.08 7.15 6.57
CA LEU A 117 21.68 6.02 5.73
C LEU A 117 22.71 5.78 4.63
N ASP A 118 23.34 4.60 4.67
CA ASP A 118 24.14 4.09 3.56
C ASP A 118 23.28 3.18 2.67
N LEU A 119 23.39 3.34 1.35
CA LEU A 119 22.73 2.49 0.36
C LEU A 119 23.77 1.60 -0.33
N LYS A 120 23.52 0.29 -0.37
CA LYS A 120 24.44 -0.69 -0.98
C LYS A 120 23.72 -1.62 -1.94
N GLN A 121 24.26 -1.75 -3.15
CA GLN A 121 23.83 -2.78 -4.08
C GLN A 121 24.59 -4.09 -3.81
N GLU A 122 23.91 -5.06 -3.20
CA GLU A 122 24.43 -6.40 -2.91
C GLU A 122 23.27 -7.39 -2.70
N MET A 123 23.55 -8.69 -2.84
CA MET A 123 22.59 -9.74 -2.50
C MET A 123 22.96 -10.34 -1.14
N VAL A 124 22.09 -10.21 -0.14
CA VAL A 124 22.26 -10.90 1.15
C VAL A 124 21.99 -12.39 0.97
N THR A 125 22.91 -13.22 1.44
CA THR A 125 22.86 -14.69 1.32
C THR A 125 22.70 -15.39 2.66
N LYS A 126 23.11 -14.77 3.77
CA LYS A 126 23.06 -15.39 5.10
C LYS A 126 22.89 -14.37 6.22
N LEU A 127 22.16 -14.75 7.27
CA LEU A 127 22.16 -14.06 8.56
C LEU A 127 23.33 -14.55 9.43
N ILE A 128 24.00 -13.64 10.12
CA ILE A 128 25.00 -13.98 11.13
C ILE A 128 24.26 -14.00 12.47
N VAL A 129 24.17 -15.18 13.10
CA VAL A 129 23.39 -15.42 14.31
C VAL A 129 24.24 -16.14 15.34
N ASN A 130 24.24 -15.63 16.57
CA ASN A 130 24.96 -16.19 17.71
C ASN A 130 24.06 -16.16 18.95
N ASN A 131 23.99 -17.27 19.70
CA ASN A 131 23.16 -17.38 20.92
C ASN A 131 21.72 -16.83 20.74
N CYS A 132 21.05 -17.23 19.65
CA CYS A 132 19.69 -16.77 19.29
C CYS A 132 19.55 -15.24 19.17
N ARG A 133 20.63 -14.55 18.79
CA ARG A 133 20.66 -13.11 18.52
C ARG A 133 21.29 -12.86 17.16
N VAL A 134 20.73 -11.94 16.39
CA VAL A 134 21.35 -11.50 15.14
C VAL A 134 22.54 -10.59 15.41
N GLU A 135 23.63 -10.79 14.69
CA GLU A 135 24.86 -10.00 14.77
C GLU A 135 25.23 -9.35 13.42
N GLY A 136 24.50 -9.66 12.34
CA GLY A 136 24.74 -9.06 11.03
C GLY A 136 24.24 -9.90 9.86
N VAL A 137 24.78 -9.59 8.68
CA VAL A 137 24.48 -10.29 7.43
C VAL A 137 25.76 -10.54 6.63
N MET A 138 25.76 -11.61 5.85
CA MET A 138 26.76 -11.90 4.83
C MET A 138 26.12 -11.71 3.45
N VAL A 139 26.85 -11.05 2.55
CA VAL A 139 26.43 -10.82 1.17
C VAL A 139 27.16 -11.77 0.20
N LYS A 140 26.66 -11.83 -1.04
CA LYS A 140 27.15 -12.74 -2.08
C LYS A 140 28.64 -12.56 -2.42
N SER A 141 29.18 -11.35 -2.27
CA SER A 141 30.61 -11.07 -2.45
C SER A 141 31.49 -11.62 -1.31
N GLY A 142 30.91 -12.21 -0.26
CA GLY A 142 31.62 -12.71 0.91
C GLY A 142 31.90 -11.65 1.98
N LEU A 143 31.48 -10.41 1.76
CA LEU A 143 31.58 -9.36 2.78
C LEU A 143 30.57 -9.59 3.91
N GLU A 144 30.97 -9.20 5.11
CA GLU A 144 30.14 -9.23 6.31
C GLU A 144 29.86 -7.82 6.81
N PHE A 145 28.61 -7.56 7.16
CA PHE A 145 28.15 -6.32 7.77
C PHE A 145 27.56 -6.64 9.14
N SER A 146 28.05 -5.99 10.18
CA SER A 146 27.66 -6.29 11.56
C SER A 146 26.64 -5.29 12.08
N SER A 147 25.61 -5.80 12.75
CA SER A 147 24.59 -4.98 13.38
C SER A 147 23.85 -5.75 14.47
N PRO A 148 23.49 -5.10 15.59
CA PRO A 148 22.67 -5.72 16.62
C PRO A 148 21.21 -5.92 16.19
N THR A 149 20.78 -5.32 15.06
CA THR A 149 19.44 -5.51 14.50
C THR A 149 19.45 -5.64 12.98
N VAL A 150 18.61 -6.55 12.46
CA VAL A 150 18.44 -6.78 11.02
C VAL A 150 16.95 -6.83 10.70
N ILE A 151 16.53 -6.11 9.67
CA ILE A 151 15.16 -6.07 9.17
C ILE A 151 15.12 -6.73 7.79
N LEU A 152 14.37 -7.82 7.64
CA LEU A 152 14.18 -8.51 6.37
C LEU A 152 12.91 -8.02 5.67
N THR A 153 13.05 -7.54 4.44
CA THR A 153 11.98 -6.97 3.62
C THR A 153 12.02 -7.50 2.18
N ASN A 154 12.24 -8.80 2.03
CA ASN A 154 12.62 -9.45 0.78
C ASN A 154 11.53 -9.51 -0.30
N GLY A 155 10.34 -8.95 -0.09
CA GLY A 155 9.27 -8.97 -1.10
C GLY A 155 8.91 -10.40 -1.52
N THR A 156 8.84 -10.62 -2.83
CA THR A 156 8.57 -11.93 -3.47
C THR A 156 9.84 -12.68 -3.86
N PHE A 157 11.01 -12.31 -3.31
CA PHE A 157 12.30 -12.82 -3.79
C PHE A 157 12.73 -14.15 -3.18
N LEU A 158 12.30 -14.49 -1.96
CA LEU A 158 12.70 -15.73 -1.30
C LEU A 158 12.13 -16.93 -2.08
N ASN A 159 13.01 -17.75 -2.65
CA ASN A 159 12.66 -18.86 -3.55
C ASN A 159 11.58 -18.50 -4.59
N GLY A 160 11.65 -17.27 -5.12
CA GLY A 160 10.69 -16.78 -6.11
C GLY A 160 10.68 -17.61 -7.40
N LYS A 161 9.48 -17.91 -7.89
CA LYS A 161 9.27 -18.67 -9.14
C LYS A 161 8.10 -18.11 -9.93
N ILE A 162 8.33 -17.81 -11.20
CA ILE A 162 7.32 -17.26 -12.12
C ILE A 162 6.68 -18.38 -12.93
N TYR A 163 5.40 -18.20 -13.25
CA TYR A 163 4.62 -19.09 -14.10
C TYR A 163 3.81 -18.30 -15.14
N ILE A 164 3.96 -18.69 -16.41
CA ILE A 164 3.19 -18.21 -17.57
C ILE A 164 2.74 -19.44 -18.37
N GLY A 165 1.53 -19.92 -18.10
CA GLY A 165 1.09 -21.21 -18.57
C GLY A 165 2.04 -22.33 -18.11
N LYS A 166 2.62 -23.07 -19.06
CA LYS A 166 3.61 -24.13 -18.78
C LYS A 166 5.02 -23.59 -18.56
N THR A 167 5.31 -22.35 -18.95
CA THR A 167 6.65 -21.76 -18.81
C THR A 167 6.90 -21.37 -17.37
N THR A 168 8.01 -21.83 -16.80
CA THR A 168 8.40 -21.51 -15.43
C THR A 168 9.90 -21.28 -15.28
N TYR A 169 10.27 -20.33 -14.42
CA TYR A 169 11.66 -20.01 -14.13
C TYR A 169 11.81 -19.33 -12.77
N SER A 170 13.00 -19.43 -12.16
CA SER A 170 13.29 -18.82 -10.87
C SER A 170 13.53 -17.33 -11.01
N ALA A 171 12.75 -16.53 -10.28
CA ALA A 171 12.80 -15.08 -10.33
C ALA A 171 12.03 -14.48 -9.14
N GLY A 172 12.58 -13.41 -8.54
CA GLY A 172 11.86 -12.64 -7.52
C GLY A 172 10.82 -11.70 -8.11
N ARG A 173 11.07 -11.22 -9.32
CA ARG A 173 10.15 -10.47 -10.20
C ARG A 173 10.60 -10.72 -11.64
N ALA A 174 9.77 -10.48 -12.64
CA ALA A 174 10.17 -10.70 -14.03
C ALA A 174 11.42 -9.88 -14.38
N GLY A 175 12.49 -10.55 -14.80
CA GLY A 175 13.80 -9.94 -15.09
C GLY A 175 14.75 -9.82 -13.88
N GLU A 176 14.37 -10.30 -12.70
CA GLU A 176 15.20 -10.21 -11.48
C GLU A 176 15.41 -11.57 -10.82
N LEU A 177 16.65 -11.81 -10.38
CA LEU A 177 17.05 -13.06 -9.72
C LEU A 177 16.32 -13.27 -8.39
N ALA A 178 15.94 -14.50 -8.12
CA ALA A 178 15.44 -14.91 -6.81
C ALA A 178 16.57 -14.95 -5.76
N SER A 179 16.21 -14.79 -4.48
CA SER A 179 17.11 -14.99 -3.35
C SER A 179 16.94 -16.42 -2.81
N ILE A 180 17.83 -17.31 -3.24
CA ILE A 180 17.83 -18.73 -2.86
C ILE A 180 18.62 -18.93 -1.56
N GLY A 181 19.84 -18.39 -1.49
CA GLY A 181 20.73 -18.60 -0.33
C GLY A 181 20.12 -18.14 1.00
N LEU A 182 19.50 -16.95 1.02
CA LEU A 182 18.85 -16.45 2.23
C LEU A 182 17.61 -17.27 2.61
N ALA A 183 16.85 -17.75 1.61
CA ALA A 183 15.67 -18.56 1.86
C ALA A 183 16.02 -19.90 2.52
N GLU A 184 17.08 -20.58 2.05
CA GLU A 184 17.57 -21.80 2.68
C GLU A 184 18.17 -21.53 4.06
N ASN A 185 18.91 -20.43 4.23
CA ASN A 185 19.44 -20.06 5.54
C ASN A 185 18.34 -19.81 6.59
N LEU A 186 17.20 -19.24 6.21
CA LEU A 186 16.07 -19.07 7.13
C LEU A 186 15.47 -20.42 7.57
N LYS A 187 15.42 -21.41 6.68
CA LYS A 187 14.98 -22.78 7.02
C LYS A 187 15.97 -23.46 7.96
N GLU A 188 17.27 -23.33 7.70
CA GLU A 188 18.35 -23.85 8.57
C GLU A 188 18.29 -23.26 9.98
N LEU A 189 17.90 -21.98 10.09
CA LEU A 189 17.68 -21.30 11.37
C LEU A 189 16.38 -21.73 12.09
N GLY A 190 15.61 -22.66 11.51
CA GLY A 190 14.43 -23.27 12.13
C GLY A 190 13.12 -22.50 11.92
N PHE A 191 13.08 -21.51 11.01
CA PHE A 191 11.83 -20.82 10.71
C PHE A 191 10.85 -21.72 9.94
N LYS A 192 9.58 -21.69 10.35
CA LYS A 192 8.50 -22.30 9.58
C LYS A 192 8.18 -21.43 8.38
N VAL A 193 8.34 -22.02 7.19
CA VAL A 193 8.13 -21.35 5.90
C VAL A 193 6.83 -21.85 5.27
N GLY A 194 6.05 -20.93 4.70
CA GLY A 194 4.91 -21.23 3.82
C GLY A 194 5.19 -20.72 2.41
N ARG A 195 4.33 -21.07 1.44
CA ARG A 195 4.38 -20.48 0.10
C ARG A 195 3.05 -19.82 -0.23
N LEU A 196 3.13 -18.64 -0.80
CA LEU A 196 1.99 -17.91 -1.34
C LEU A 196 2.22 -17.63 -2.81
N ASN A 197 1.14 -17.40 -3.54
CA ASN A 197 1.18 -16.92 -4.90
C ASN A 197 0.44 -15.59 -5.06
N THR A 198 0.79 -14.85 -6.11
CA THR A 198 0.04 -13.69 -6.58
C THR A 198 0.18 -13.57 -8.09
N CYS A 199 -0.81 -12.97 -8.75
CA CYS A 199 -0.81 -12.76 -10.19
C CYS A 199 -0.68 -11.27 -10.53
N THR A 200 -0.11 -10.99 -11.69
CA THR A 200 -0.06 -9.65 -12.28
C THR A 200 -0.66 -9.68 -13.70
N PRO A 201 -1.36 -8.64 -14.16
CA PRO A 201 -1.96 -8.63 -15.49
C PRO A 201 -0.91 -8.35 -16.57
N PRO A 202 -1.26 -8.59 -17.85
CA PRO A 202 -0.47 -8.10 -18.96
C PRO A 202 -0.43 -6.57 -19.01
N ARG A 203 0.65 -6.04 -19.61
CA ARG A 203 0.82 -4.63 -19.95
C ARG A 203 0.71 -4.51 -21.46
N ILE A 204 -0.08 -3.57 -21.93
CA ILE A 204 -0.36 -3.39 -23.37
C ILE A 204 0.14 -2.03 -23.87
N ASP A 205 0.35 -1.93 -25.17
CA ASP A 205 0.74 -0.69 -25.86
C ASP A 205 -0.47 0.24 -26.04
N LYS A 206 -0.43 1.39 -25.38
CA LYS A 206 -1.43 2.46 -25.43
C LYS A 206 -1.83 2.84 -26.86
N ARG A 207 -0.89 2.83 -27.80
CA ARG A 207 -1.12 3.25 -29.21
C ARG A 207 -2.00 2.28 -29.97
N THR A 208 -2.20 1.07 -29.44
CA THR A 208 -2.98 -0.01 -30.06
C THR A 208 -4.37 -0.16 -29.44
N VAL A 209 -4.76 0.76 -28.55
CA VAL A 209 -6.04 0.77 -27.84
C VAL A 209 -7.00 1.75 -28.48
N ASP A 210 -8.24 1.31 -28.72
CA ASP A 210 -9.33 2.13 -29.25
C ASP A 210 -10.15 2.73 -28.09
N PHE A 211 -9.58 3.77 -27.46
CA PHE A 211 -10.16 4.45 -26.29
C PHE A 211 -11.58 5.02 -26.49
N PRO A 212 -11.96 5.57 -27.66
CA PRO A 212 -13.32 6.06 -27.90
C PRO A 212 -14.45 5.04 -27.63
N LYS A 213 -14.16 3.73 -27.72
CA LYS A 213 -15.13 2.67 -27.39
C LYS A 213 -15.30 2.40 -25.90
N MET A 214 -14.50 3.04 -25.05
CA MET A 214 -14.44 2.77 -23.61
C MET A 214 -15.03 3.91 -22.78
N LYS A 215 -15.41 3.59 -21.54
CA LYS A 215 -15.89 4.61 -20.60
C LYS A 215 -14.71 5.30 -19.92
N GLU A 216 -14.52 6.58 -20.20
CA GLU A 216 -13.52 7.43 -19.55
C GLU A 216 -13.87 7.68 -18.08
N GLN A 217 -12.85 7.66 -17.22
CA GLN A 217 -12.90 8.06 -15.81
C GLN A 217 -11.81 9.10 -15.53
N LYS A 218 -12.25 10.36 -15.52
CA LYS A 218 -11.40 11.51 -15.19
C LYS A 218 -10.97 11.51 -13.72
N SER A 219 -9.89 12.24 -13.46
CA SER A 219 -9.39 12.54 -12.12
C SER A 219 -10.39 13.43 -11.34
N ALA A 220 -10.11 13.67 -10.06
CA ALA A 220 -10.86 14.62 -9.25
C ALA A 220 -10.71 16.06 -9.79
N ASP A 221 -11.80 16.81 -9.71
CA ASP A 221 -11.90 18.23 -10.04
C ASP A 221 -11.55 19.15 -8.86
N ILE A 222 -11.36 18.58 -7.67
CA ILE A 222 -10.89 19.26 -6.47
C ILE A 222 -9.42 18.93 -6.18
N PRO A 223 -8.67 19.84 -5.55
CA PRO A 223 -7.29 19.59 -5.18
C PRO A 223 -7.21 18.49 -4.11
N LEU A 224 -6.47 17.42 -4.39
CA LEU A 224 -6.24 16.31 -3.48
C LEU A 224 -4.74 16.04 -3.29
N SER A 225 -4.37 15.53 -2.12
CA SER A 225 -3.05 15.02 -1.75
C SER A 225 -3.18 13.95 -0.68
N PHE A 226 -2.21 13.04 -0.61
CA PHE A 226 -2.08 12.04 0.45
C PHE A 226 -1.45 12.64 1.70
N SER A 227 -0.32 13.34 1.56
CA SER A 227 0.43 13.87 2.70
C SER A 227 -0.31 15.04 3.35
N PHE A 228 -0.30 15.08 4.69
CA PHE A 228 -0.82 16.22 5.47
C PHE A 228 0.06 17.48 5.34
N GLU A 229 1.27 17.38 4.78
CA GLU A 229 2.18 18.51 4.59
C GLU A 229 2.05 19.17 3.21
N ASN A 230 1.62 18.41 2.20
CA ASN A 230 1.54 18.86 0.83
C ASN A 230 0.22 19.59 0.55
N LYS A 231 0.28 20.62 -0.30
CA LYS A 231 -0.92 21.24 -0.86
C LYS A 231 -1.48 20.33 -1.96
N GLY A 232 -2.79 20.09 -1.92
CA GLY A 232 -3.49 19.33 -2.95
C GLY A 232 -3.35 19.95 -4.34
N LYS A 233 -3.41 19.10 -5.37
CA LYS A 233 -3.33 19.51 -6.79
C LYS A 233 -4.49 18.90 -7.58
N ILE A 234 -4.84 19.55 -8.68
CA ILE A 234 -5.78 19.03 -9.67
C ILE A 234 -4.97 18.44 -10.82
N TYR A 235 -5.28 17.21 -11.21
CA TYR A 235 -4.58 16.48 -12.26
C TYR A 235 -5.54 16.27 -13.44
N LYS A 236 -5.16 16.70 -14.65
CA LYS A 236 -6.05 16.65 -15.83
C LYS A 236 -5.45 15.92 -17.04
N ASP A 237 -4.16 15.64 -17.01
CA ASP A 237 -3.44 15.14 -18.19
C ASP A 237 -3.70 13.64 -18.45
N PHE A 238 -4.19 12.91 -17.45
CA PHE A 238 -4.45 11.47 -17.55
C PHE A 238 -5.87 11.10 -17.12
N SER A 239 -6.40 10.09 -17.79
CA SER A 239 -7.67 9.43 -17.48
C SER A 239 -7.45 7.92 -17.36
N VAL A 240 -8.29 7.29 -16.55
CA VAL A 240 -8.44 5.82 -16.52
C VAL A 240 -9.59 5.45 -17.44
N PHE A 241 -9.49 4.34 -18.17
CA PHE A 241 -10.58 3.87 -19.04
C PHE A 241 -11.14 2.56 -18.52
N MET A 242 -12.42 2.32 -18.77
CA MET A 242 -13.12 1.11 -18.32
C MET A 242 -13.71 0.37 -19.51
N THR A 243 -13.45 -0.92 -19.57
CA THR A 243 -14.06 -1.89 -20.48
C THR A 243 -14.45 -3.15 -19.70
N ARG A 244 -14.95 -4.18 -20.37
CA ARG A 244 -15.34 -5.44 -19.72
C ARG A 244 -15.04 -6.65 -20.57
N THR A 245 -14.78 -7.78 -19.91
CA THR A 245 -14.76 -9.09 -20.57
C THR A 245 -16.15 -9.49 -21.04
N ASN A 246 -16.23 -10.48 -21.92
CA ASN A 246 -17.48 -11.03 -22.42
C ASN A 246 -17.42 -12.56 -22.51
N GLN A 247 -18.51 -13.19 -22.96
CA GLN A 247 -18.63 -14.64 -23.10
C GLN A 247 -17.53 -15.25 -23.99
N LYS A 248 -17.10 -14.58 -25.06
CA LYS A 248 -15.98 -15.06 -25.90
C LYS A 248 -14.67 -15.08 -25.13
N THR A 249 -14.40 -14.01 -24.36
CA THR A 249 -13.25 -13.97 -23.45
C THR A 249 -13.29 -15.15 -22.48
N HIS A 250 -14.47 -15.46 -21.92
CA HIS A 250 -14.62 -16.54 -20.95
C HIS A 250 -14.40 -17.90 -21.58
N GLN A 251 -14.92 -18.13 -22.79
CA GLN A 251 -14.73 -19.37 -23.54
C GLN A 251 -13.24 -19.65 -23.77
N ILE A 252 -12.49 -18.67 -24.28
CA ILE A 252 -11.04 -18.82 -24.50
C ILE A 252 -10.30 -19.19 -23.21
N ILE A 253 -10.66 -18.54 -22.10
CA ILE A 253 -10.03 -18.81 -20.80
C ILE A 253 -10.38 -20.22 -20.31
N GLN A 254 -11.64 -20.66 -20.47
CA GLN A 254 -12.09 -22.01 -20.09
C GLN A 254 -11.39 -23.08 -20.93
N ASP A 255 -11.29 -22.89 -22.25
CA ASP A 255 -10.63 -23.83 -23.16
C ASP A 255 -9.14 -24.03 -22.79
N ASN A 256 -8.53 -23.00 -22.21
CA ASN A 256 -7.13 -22.99 -21.81
C ASN A 256 -6.88 -23.30 -20.32
N ILE A 257 -7.91 -23.62 -19.54
CA ILE A 257 -7.79 -23.75 -18.09
C ILE A 257 -6.83 -24.89 -17.66
N HIS A 258 -6.77 -25.96 -18.45
CA HIS A 258 -5.87 -27.09 -18.23
C HIS A 258 -4.37 -26.71 -18.33
N ARG A 259 -4.07 -25.54 -18.92
CA ARG A 259 -2.70 -24.98 -19.06
C ARG A 259 -2.34 -24.01 -17.94
N VAL A 260 -3.26 -23.72 -17.01
CA VAL A 260 -3.07 -22.79 -15.90
C VAL A 260 -2.43 -23.50 -14.70
N PRO A 261 -1.27 -23.01 -14.19
CA PRO A 261 -0.57 -23.59 -13.05
C PRO A 261 -1.40 -23.75 -11.77
N LEU A 262 -2.28 -22.78 -11.50
CA LEU A 262 -3.18 -22.79 -10.35
C LEU A 262 -4.25 -23.88 -10.46
N SER A 263 -4.68 -24.21 -11.67
CA SER A 263 -5.77 -25.16 -11.91
C SER A 263 -5.28 -26.59 -12.12
N ASN A 264 -4.06 -26.77 -12.62
CA ASN A 264 -3.48 -28.10 -12.89
C ASN A 264 -2.64 -28.66 -11.72
N GLY A 265 -2.60 -27.96 -10.58
CA GLY A 265 -1.87 -28.38 -9.37
C GLY A 265 -0.37 -28.13 -9.39
N THR A 266 0.16 -27.42 -10.40
CA THR A 266 1.59 -27.01 -10.43
C THR A 266 1.92 -26.05 -9.30
N ILE A 267 1.00 -25.12 -9.00
CA ILE A 267 1.08 -24.28 -7.81
C ILE A 267 0.27 -24.96 -6.71
N GLN A 268 0.93 -25.30 -5.61
CA GLN A 268 0.30 -25.99 -4.47
C GLN A 268 -0.24 -25.01 -3.42
N SER A 269 0.13 -23.73 -3.50
CA SER A 269 -0.41 -22.70 -2.63
C SER A 269 -1.87 -22.39 -2.96
N ALA A 270 -2.65 -22.03 -1.94
CA ALA A 270 -4.09 -21.86 -2.07
C ALA A 270 -4.46 -20.74 -3.06
N ALA A 271 -5.59 -20.92 -3.75
CA ALA A 271 -6.13 -19.92 -4.67
C ALA A 271 -6.69 -18.72 -3.90
N ILE A 272 -6.28 -17.52 -4.31
CA ILE A 272 -6.55 -16.26 -3.60
C ILE A 272 -8.02 -15.87 -3.68
N ARG A 273 -8.70 -15.71 -2.54
CA ARG A 273 -10.10 -15.26 -2.49
C ARG A 273 -10.26 -13.78 -2.82
N TYR A 274 -9.30 -12.97 -2.39
CA TYR A 274 -9.34 -11.51 -2.52
C TYR A 274 -8.41 -11.03 -3.62
N CYS A 275 -8.99 -10.61 -4.75
CA CYS A 275 -8.31 -10.35 -6.03
C CYS A 275 -7.79 -11.62 -6.75
N PRO A 276 -8.68 -12.59 -7.01
CA PRO A 276 -8.37 -13.76 -7.82
C PRO A 276 -7.94 -13.39 -9.24
N SER A 277 -7.23 -14.31 -9.89
CA SER A 277 -6.97 -14.24 -11.32
C SER A 277 -8.28 -14.28 -12.13
N VAL A 278 -8.25 -13.80 -13.37
CA VAL A 278 -9.43 -13.77 -14.24
C VAL A 278 -9.95 -15.18 -14.49
N GLU A 279 -9.06 -16.15 -14.64
CA GLU A 279 -9.41 -17.56 -14.76
C GLU A 279 -10.10 -18.12 -13.49
N ASP A 280 -9.61 -17.79 -12.30
CA ASP A 280 -10.24 -18.22 -11.04
C ASP A 280 -11.59 -17.51 -10.80
N LYS A 281 -11.76 -16.26 -11.24
CA LYS A 281 -13.07 -15.57 -11.20
C LYS A 281 -14.10 -16.28 -12.07
N ILE A 282 -13.73 -16.67 -13.28
CA ILE A 282 -14.64 -17.33 -14.23
C ILE A 282 -15.06 -18.71 -13.71
N ILE A 283 -14.14 -19.45 -13.08
CA ILE A 283 -14.47 -20.74 -12.45
C ILE A 283 -15.42 -20.55 -11.26
N ARG A 284 -15.17 -19.58 -10.38
CA ARG A 284 -15.93 -19.39 -9.14
C ARG A 284 -17.29 -18.73 -9.34
N PHE A 285 -17.41 -17.89 -10.37
CA PHE A 285 -18.62 -17.12 -10.67
C PHE A 285 -19.09 -17.38 -12.10
N PRO A 286 -19.44 -18.63 -12.45
CA PRO A 286 -19.81 -19.02 -13.81
C PRO A 286 -21.08 -18.31 -14.30
N GLU A 287 -21.92 -17.80 -13.39
CA GLU A 287 -23.13 -17.04 -13.70
C GLU A 287 -22.85 -15.60 -14.16
N LYS A 288 -21.61 -15.10 -13.99
CA LYS A 288 -21.23 -13.75 -14.39
C LYS A 288 -20.79 -13.72 -15.85
N GLU A 289 -21.62 -13.16 -16.71
CA GLU A 289 -21.32 -13.01 -18.15
C GLU A 289 -20.20 -12.02 -18.49
N SER A 290 -19.76 -11.21 -17.51
CA SER A 290 -18.81 -10.13 -17.76
C SER A 290 -18.11 -9.62 -16.50
N HIS A 291 -16.81 -9.34 -16.60
CA HIS A 291 -15.97 -8.78 -15.55
C HIS A 291 -15.36 -7.44 -15.97
N GLN A 292 -15.34 -6.46 -15.06
CA GLN A 292 -14.81 -5.13 -15.35
C GLN A 292 -13.27 -5.11 -15.39
N ILE A 293 -12.73 -4.35 -16.34
CA ILE A 293 -11.30 -4.07 -16.49
C ILE A 293 -11.09 -2.56 -16.50
N PHE A 294 -10.05 -2.11 -15.80
CA PHE A 294 -9.57 -0.73 -15.85
C PHE A 294 -8.24 -0.69 -16.60
N LEU A 295 -8.13 0.24 -17.53
CA LEU A 295 -6.91 0.57 -18.24
C LEU A 295 -6.25 1.74 -17.52
N GLU A 296 -5.14 1.45 -16.84
CA GLU A 296 -4.44 2.41 -15.99
C GLU A 296 -3.09 2.78 -16.62
N PRO A 297 -2.81 4.06 -16.90
CA PRO A 297 -1.51 4.49 -17.40
C PRO A 297 -0.40 4.27 -16.36
N GLU A 298 0.77 3.80 -16.79
CA GLU A 298 1.91 3.55 -15.90
C GLU A 298 2.83 4.78 -15.67
N GLY A 299 2.65 5.88 -16.41
CA GLY A 299 3.41 7.13 -16.22
C GLY A 299 3.38 8.08 -17.43
N TYR A 300 4.11 9.19 -17.32
CA TYR A 300 4.22 10.23 -18.37
C TYR A 300 5.05 9.76 -19.57
N ASN A 301 6.16 9.09 -19.31
CA ASN A 301 7.17 8.75 -20.32
C ASN A 301 7.11 7.26 -20.72
N THR A 302 5.91 6.73 -20.90
CA THR A 302 5.66 5.33 -21.29
C THR A 302 4.34 5.17 -22.03
N GLU A 303 4.31 4.22 -22.97
CA GLU A 303 3.09 3.79 -23.65
C GLU A 303 2.49 2.53 -22.99
N GLU A 304 3.03 2.09 -21.85
CA GLU A 304 2.49 0.93 -21.12
C GLU A 304 1.17 1.27 -20.39
N ILE A 305 0.15 0.46 -20.64
CA ILE A 305 -1.14 0.46 -19.94
C ILE A 305 -1.27 -0.82 -19.12
N TYR A 306 -1.57 -0.66 -17.85
CA TYR A 306 -1.83 -1.73 -16.90
C TYR A 306 -3.31 -2.15 -16.92
N LEU A 307 -3.59 -3.44 -17.06
CA LEU A 307 -4.95 -3.99 -17.15
C LEU A 307 -5.49 -4.47 -15.80
N GLN A 308 -5.80 -3.53 -14.91
CA GLN A 308 -6.36 -3.83 -13.60
C GLN A 308 -7.68 -4.61 -13.74
N GLY A 309 -7.72 -5.80 -13.15
CA GLY A 309 -8.86 -6.72 -13.24
C GLY A 309 -8.60 -7.98 -14.06
N PHE A 310 -7.56 -7.98 -14.92
CA PHE A 310 -7.15 -9.10 -15.78
C PHE A 310 -5.87 -9.79 -15.27
N PHE A 311 -5.79 -10.03 -13.96
CA PHE A 311 -4.69 -10.79 -13.37
C PHE A 311 -4.70 -12.21 -13.91
N THR A 312 -3.57 -12.76 -14.36
CA THR A 312 -3.60 -14.08 -14.99
C THR A 312 -2.26 -14.79 -14.95
N SER A 313 -2.33 -16.11 -15.02
CA SER A 313 -1.20 -17.02 -15.25
C SER A 313 -1.37 -17.83 -16.54
N LEU A 314 -2.30 -17.42 -17.41
CA LEU A 314 -2.54 -18.05 -18.70
C LEU A 314 -1.28 -18.09 -19.58
N PRO A 315 -1.18 -19.05 -20.49
CA PRO A 315 -0.19 -19.04 -21.57
C PRO A 315 -0.24 -17.75 -22.41
N ALA A 316 0.91 -17.34 -22.95
CA ALA A 316 1.06 -16.09 -23.69
C ALA A 316 0.09 -15.95 -24.89
N ASP A 317 -0.09 -17.02 -25.65
CA ASP A 317 -1.04 -17.12 -26.78
C ASP A 317 -2.50 -16.93 -26.31
N ALA A 318 -2.90 -17.61 -25.23
CA ALA A 318 -4.25 -17.48 -24.68
C ALA A 318 -4.53 -16.09 -24.11
N GLN A 319 -3.53 -15.44 -23.50
CA GLN A 319 -3.66 -14.04 -23.07
C GLN A 319 -3.94 -13.11 -24.25
N GLN A 320 -3.21 -13.28 -25.36
CA GLN A 320 -3.35 -12.48 -26.57
C GLN A 320 -4.76 -12.64 -27.17
N GLU A 321 -5.19 -13.89 -27.35
CA GLU A 321 -6.50 -14.22 -27.91
C GLU A 321 -7.64 -13.67 -27.04
N ALA A 322 -7.56 -13.87 -25.72
CA ALA A 322 -8.57 -13.39 -24.78
C ALA A 322 -8.69 -11.86 -24.81
N LEU A 323 -7.58 -11.12 -24.81
CA LEU A 323 -7.61 -9.66 -24.86
C LEU A 323 -8.21 -9.13 -26.16
N HIS A 324 -7.96 -9.78 -27.30
CA HIS A 324 -8.53 -9.39 -28.60
C HIS A 324 -10.05 -9.54 -28.69
N THR A 325 -10.67 -10.28 -27.77
CA THR A 325 -12.15 -10.32 -27.69
C THR A 325 -12.77 -9.11 -26.99
N ILE A 326 -11.98 -8.30 -26.30
CA ILE A 326 -12.46 -7.24 -25.42
C ILE A 326 -12.64 -5.95 -26.20
N VAL A 327 -13.76 -5.26 -25.96
CA VAL A 327 -14.11 -4.00 -26.64
C VAL A 327 -13.01 -2.96 -26.44
N GLY A 328 -12.47 -2.46 -27.56
CA GLY A 328 -11.40 -1.48 -27.64
C GLY A 328 -9.98 -2.06 -27.53
N LEU A 329 -9.85 -3.39 -27.37
CA LEU A 329 -8.60 -4.12 -27.32
C LEU A 329 -8.42 -5.11 -28.49
N GLU A 330 -9.25 -5.01 -29.53
CA GLU A 330 -9.31 -5.97 -30.64
C GLU A 330 -7.97 -6.12 -31.37
N ASN A 331 -7.16 -5.06 -31.41
CA ASN A 331 -5.84 -5.03 -32.03
C ASN A 331 -4.71 -4.76 -31.03
N CYS A 332 -4.97 -4.93 -29.74
CA CYS A 332 -4.00 -4.55 -28.72
C CYS A 332 -2.72 -5.41 -28.82
N LYS A 333 -1.56 -4.78 -28.59
CA LYS A 333 -0.27 -5.47 -28.50
C LYS A 333 0.17 -5.58 -27.05
N ILE A 334 0.46 -6.80 -26.61
CA ILE A 334 1.02 -7.04 -25.27
C ILE A 334 2.51 -6.70 -25.29
N ILE A 335 2.93 -5.81 -24.39
CA ILE A 335 4.35 -5.47 -24.14
C ILE A 335 4.95 -6.44 -23.12
N ARG A 336 4.17 -6.77 -22.07
CA ARG A 336 4.57 -7.74 -21.04
C ARG A 336 3.40 -8.66 -20.73
N TYR A 337 3.62 -9.96 -20.79
CA TYR A 337 2.59 -10.93 -20.42
C TYR A 337 2.30 -10.90 -18.91
N GLY A 338 1.05 -11.17 -18.55
CA GLY A 338 0.67 -11.46 -17.17
C GLY A 338 1.31 -12.77 -16.71
N TYR A 339 1.53 -12.88 -15.40
CA TYR A 339 2.14 -14.07 -14.81
C TYR A 339 1.71 -14.26 -13.35
N ALA A 340 1.82 -15.49 -12.87
CA ALA A 340 1.82 -15.79 -11.45
C ALA A 340 3.25 -15.82 -10.90
N ILE A 341 3.44 -15.37 -9.68
CA ILE A 341 4.67 -15.58 -8.91
C ILE A 341 4.33 -16.30 -7.62
N GLU A 342 5.10 -17.35 -7.32
CA GLU A 342 5.08 -18.06 -6.05
C GLU A 342 6.37 -17.78 -5.29
N TYR A 343 6.26 -17.56 -3.98
CA TYR A 343 7.36 -17.13 -3.15
C TYR A 343 7.20 -17.64 -1.71
N ASP A 344 8.32 -17.74 -1.01
CA ASP A 344 8.37 -18.17 0.38
C ASP A 344 7.98 -17.02 1.31
N ILE A 345 7.21 -17.35 2.34
CA ILE A 345 6.86 -16.47 3.47
C ILE A 345 7.29 -17.11 4.78
N ILE A 346 7.52 -16.30 5.80
CA ILE A 346 7.68 -16.76 7.16
C ILE A 346 6.33 -16.60 7.87
N TYR A 347 5.80 -17.67 8.46
CA TYR A 347 4.50 -17.58 9.12
C TYR A 347 4.54 -16.51 10.24
N PRO A 348 3.66 -15.49 10.21
CA PRO A 348 3.82 -14.33 11.10
C PRO A 348 3.44 -14.60 12.56
N ASN A 349 2.81 -15.73 12.86
CA ASN A 349 2.63 -16.21 14.23
C ASN A 349 3.98 -16.46 14.96
N GLN A 350 5.10 -16.47 14.24
CA GLN A 350 6.46 -16.52 14.77
C GLN A 350 6.99 -15.13 15.18
N LEU A 351 6.22 -14.05 14.98
CA LEU A 351 6.56 -12.68 15.32
C LEU A 351 5.86 -12.24 16.61
N LYS A 352 6.48 -11.26 17.30
CA LYS A 352 5.83 -10.44 18.33
C LYS A 352 5.02 -9.33 17.63
N PHE A 353 4.15 -8.63 18.38
CA PHE A 353 3.44 -7.45 17.87
C PHE A 353 4.38 -6.29 17.48
N SER A 354 5.63 -6.30 17.95
CA SER A 354 6.68 -5.39 17.50
C SER A 354 7.28 -5.76 16.13
N LEU A 355 6.83 -6.87 15.53
CA LEU A 355 7.37 -7.51 14.32
C LEU A 355 8.81 -8.06 14.47
N GLU A 356 9.34 -8.10 15.70
CA GLU A 356 10.55 -8.86 16.04
C GLU A 356 10.23 -10.36 16.04
N THR A 357 11.13 -11.19 15.53
CA THR A 357 10.97 -12.64 15.61
C THR A 357 11.04 -13.13 17.05
N LYS A 358 10.27 -14.17 17.37
CA LYS A 358 10.32 -14.83 18.69
C LYS A 358 11.59 -15.65 18.89
N ALA A 359 12.10 -16.23 17.81
CA ALA A 359 13.23 -17.16 17.84
C ALA A 359 14.60 -16.45 17.90
N ILE A 360 14.76 -15.32 17.20
CA ILE A 360 16.03 -14.62 17.08
C ILE A 360 15.87 -13.16 17.50
N LYS A 361 16.49 -12.80 18.62
CA LYS A 361 16.48 -11.43 19.12
C LYS A 361 17.19 -10.49 18.14
N GLY A 362 16.57 -9.32 17.89
CA GLY A 362 17.07 -8.31 16.97
C GLY A 362 16.78 -8.55 15.49
N LEU A 363 16.20 -9.71 15.13
CA LEU A 363 15.73 -9.96 13.77
C LEU A 363 14.25 -9.53 13.65
N PHE A 364 13.96 -8.68 12.67
CA PHE A 364 12.62 -8.19 12.36
C PHE A 364 12.23 -8.57 10.93
N LEU A 365 10.94 -8.80 10.70
CA LEU A 365 10.41 -9.09 9.36
C LEU A 365 9.31 -8.08 9.00
N ALA A 366 9.32 -7.55 7.78
CA ALA A 366 8.29 -6.62 7.31
C ALA A 366 7.95 -6.78 5.82
N GLY A 367 6.67 -6.58 5.49
CA GLY A 367 6.16 -6.62 4.12
C GLY A 367 5.76 -8.01 3.67
N GLN A 368 5.85 -8.29 2.35
CA GLN A 368 5.36 -9.54 1.76
C GLN A 368 5.95 -10.81 2.39
N VAL A 369 7.12 -10.76 3.04
CA VAL A 369 7.71 -11.89 3.77
C VAL A 369 6.81 -12.37 4.93
N ASN A 370 5.97 -11.49 5.46
CA ASN A 370 4.95 -11.80 6.46
C ASN A 370 3.61 -12.23 5.83
N GLY A 371 3.57 -12.49 4.53
CA GLY A 371 2.35 -12.93 3.85
C GLY A 371 1.28 -11.84 3.67
N THR A 372 1.62 -10.56 3.79
CA THR A 372 0.74 -9.47 3.31
C THR A 372 0.90 -9.25 1.81
N SER A 373 -0.05 -8.57 1.18
CA SER A 373 -0.01 -8.19 -0.24
C SER A 373 -0.49 -6.76 -0.47
N GLY A 374 0.46 -5.84 -0.52
CA GLY A 374 0.25 -4.48 -0.99
C GLY A 374 1.47 -3.63 -0.74
N TYR A 375 1.49 -2.43 -1.31
CA TYR A 375 2.59 -1.49 -1.11
C TYR A 375 2.44 -0.82 0.26
N GLU A 376 1.22 -0.40 0.57
CA GLU A 376 0.84 0.32 1.78
C GLU A 376 1.01 -0.56 3.01
N GLU A 377 0.44 -1.78 2.97
CA GLU A 377 0.60 -2.82 3.98
C GLU A 377 2.09 -3.15 4.24
N ALA A 378 2.91 -3.18 3.19
CA ALA A 378 4.33 -3.42 3.36
C ALA A 378 5.05 -2.22 3.99
N ALA A 379 4.73 -1.00 3.54
CA ALA A 379 5.33 0.23 4.02
C ALA A 379 5.03 0.49 5.51
N GLU A 380 3.80 0.22 5.98
CA GLU A 380 3.47 0.38 7.41
C GLU A 380 4.27 -0.56 8.31
N GLN A 381 4.43 -1.82 7.91
CA GLN A 381 5.25 -2.80 8.64
C GLN A 381 6.72 -2.38 8.63
N GLY A 382 7.20 -1.86 7.50
CA GLY A 382 8.53 -1.28 7.36
C GLY A 382 8.77 -0.14 8.35
N LEU A 383 7.85 0.82 8.38
CA LEU A 383 7.93 1.97 9.29
C LEU A 383 8.02 1.53 10.76
N LEU A 384 7.13 0.64 11.20
CA LEU A 384 7.12 0.17 12.58
C LEU A 384 8.35 -0.70 12.92
N THR A 385 8.80 -1.58 12.03
CA THR A 385 10.04 -2.35 12.25
C THR A 385 11.27 -1.46 12.33
N GLY A 386 11.36 -0.43 11.49
CA GLY A 386 12.43 0.57 11.57
C GLY A 386 12.46 1.28 12.92
N ILE A 387 11.30 1.72 13.42
CA ILE A 387 11.17 2.32 14.75
C ILE A 387 11.58 1.33 15.85
N ASN A 388 11.05 0.12 15.80
CA ASN A 388 11.23 -0.88 16.86
C ASN A 388 12.65 -1.45 16.90
N ALA A 389 13.33 -1.56 15.75
CA ALA A 389 14.75 -1.90 15.70
C ALA A 389 15.60 -0.87 16.45
N VAL A 390 15.36 0.43 16.23
CA VAL A 390 16.07 1.49 16.95
C VAL A 390 15.71 1.55 18.44
N GLN A 391 14.44 1.30 18.79
CA GLN A 391 14.05 1.23 20.21
C GLN A 391 14.78 0.07 20.92
N LEU A 392 14.91 -1.08 20.25
CA LEU A 392 15.63 -2.23 20.79
C LEU A 392 17.13 -1.94 21.00
N THR A 393 17.81 -1.28 20.05
CA THR A 393 19.23 -0.90 20.22
C THR A 393 19.43 0.09 21.37
N ARG A 394 18.41 0.88 21.69
CA ARG A 394 18.40 1.87 22.77
C ARG A 394 17.89 1.33 24.11
N GLY A 395 17.54 0.04 24.19
CA GLY A 395 16.98 -0.56 25.40
C GLY A 395 15.63 0.05 25.82
N LYS A 396 14.84 0.52 24.85
CA LYS A 396 13.51 1.11 25.07
C LYS A 396 12.41 0.15 24.61
N GLU A 397 11.21 0.33 25.16
CA GLU A 397 10.03 -0.42 24.75
C GLU A 397 9.67 -0.16 23.28
N PRO A 398 9.20 -1.19 22.54
CA PRO A 398 8.75 -1.03 21.17
C PRO A 398 7.47 -0.17 21.10
N LEU A 399 7.29 0.52 19.98
CA LEU A 399 6.01 1.11 19.61
C LEU A 399 5.07 -0.01 19.14
N ILE A 400 3.98 -0.19 19.89
CA ILE A 400 2.85 -1.05 19.54
C ILE A 400 1.63 -0.15 19.57
N LEU A 401 0.89 -0.10 18.46
CA LEU A 401 -0.33 0.68 18.31
C LEU A 401 -1.55 -0.17 18.70
N ASP A 402 -2.59 0.45 19.22
CA ASP A 402 -3.84 -0.25 19.52
C ASP A 402 -4.72 -0.37 18.27
N ARG A 403 -5.49 -1.47 18.15
CA ARG A 403 -6.42 -1.71 17.02
C ARG A 403 -7.48 -0.62 16.87
N SER A 404 -7.83 0.09 17.95
CA SER A 404 -8.75 1.22 17.93
C SER A 404 -8.11 2.54 17.48
N GLU A 405 -6.78 2.58 17.35
CA GLU A 405 -6.00 3.76 16.99
C GLU A 405 -5.54 3.79 15.53
N ALA A 406 -5.33 2.65 14.87
CA ALA A 406 -4.83 2.59 13.50
C ALA A 406 -5.24 1.33 12.72
N TYR A 407 -5.38 1.46 11.39
CA TYR A 407 -5.44 0.30 10.50
C TYR A 407 -4.14 -0.51 10.52
N ILE A 408 -2.99 0.16 10.72
CA ILE A 408 -1.68 -0.50 10.89
C ILE A 408 -1.73 -1.55 12.01
N ALA A 409 -2.36 -1.22 13.14
CA ALA A 409 -2.50 -2.13 14.27
C ALA A 409 -3.43 -3.31 13.95
N VAL A 410 -4.51 -3.06 13.19
CA VAL A 410 -5.45 -4.10 12.74
C VAL A 410 -4.73 -5.14 11.87
N GLU A 411 -3.89 -4.70 10.92
CA GLU A 411 -3.11 -5.62 10.08
C GLU A 411 -2.11 -6.42 10.90
N ILE A 412 -1.28 -5.77 11.72
CA ILE A 412 -0.23 -6.46 12.49
C ILE A 412 -0.85 -7.48 13.44
N ASP A 413 -1.90 -7.11 14.15
CA ASP A 413 -2.58 -8.04 15.05
C ASP A 413 -3.19 -9.22 14.29
N ASP A 414 -3.86 -8.97 13.16
CA ASP A 414 -4.40 -10.03 12.31
C ASP A 414 -3.29 -10.97 11.80
N LEU A 415 -2.16 -10.45 11.34
CA LEU A 415 -1.03 -11.26 10.85
C LEU A 415 -0.46 -12.15 11.96
N VAL A 416 -0.23 -11.59 13.15
CA VAL A 416 0.40 -12.31 14.26
C VAL A 416 -0.54 -13.32 14.90
N THR A 417 -1.85 -13.03 14.98
CA THR A 417 -2.83 -13.86 15.70
C THR A 417 -3.53 -14.88 14.81
N LYS A 418 -3.83 -14.54 13.55
CA LYS A 418 -4.58 -15.40 12.63
C LYS A 418 -3.65 -16.24 11.77
N SER A 419 -4.16 -17.36 11.29
CA SER A 419 -3.42 -18.21 10.33
C SER A 419 -3.46 -17.58 8.94
N VAL A 420 -2.27 -17.36 8.36
CA VAL A 420 -2.12 -16.85 6.99
C VAL A 420 -2.16 -18.03 6.01
N THR A 421 -3.28 -18.17 5.29
CA THR A 421 -3.47 -19.20 4.25
C THR A 421 -3.52 -18.62 2.84
N GLU A 422 -3.66 -17.29 2.73
CA GLU A 422 -3.62 -16.52 1.50
C GLU A 422 -2.98 -15.15 1.81
N PRO A 423 -2.52 -14.39 0.80
CA PRO A 423 -1.96 -13.08 1.06
C PRO A 423 -2.95 -12.15 1.78
N TYR A 424 -2.58 -11.64 2.95
CA TYR A 424 -3.40 -10.69 3.70
C TYR A 424 -3.57 -9.39 2.90
N ARG A 425 -4.79 -8.87 2.86
CA ARG A 425 -5.13 -7.63 2.17
C ARG A 425 -6.04 -6.80 3.04
N LEU A 426 -5.61 -5.59 3.32
CA LEU A 426 -6.36 -4.71 4.19
C LEU A 426 -7.62 -4.20 3.50
N ARG A 427 -8.73 -4.18 4.26
CA ARG A 427 -10.04 -3.68 3.81
C ARG A 427 -10.71 -2.92 4.93
N THR A 428 -11.54 -1.94 4.58
CA THR A 428 -12.30 -1.16 5.58
C THR A 428 -13.27 -2.01 6.40
N GLY A 429 -13.67 -3.18 5.89
CA GLY A 429 -14.53 -4.12 6.61
C GLY A 429 -13.83 -4.94 7.70
N LEU A 430 -12.49 -4.96 7.74
CA LEU A 430 -11.72 -5.69 8.75
C LEU A 430 -11.48 -4.88 10.02
N ALA A 431 -11.67 -3.56 9.96
CA ALA A 431 -11.51 -2.67 11.11
C ALA A 431 -12.84 -2.50 11.86
N GLU A 432 -12.90 -2.98 13.11
CA GLU A 432 -14.09 -2.88 13.96
C GLU A 432 -14.39 -1.40 14.29
N TYR A 433 -13.35 -0.60 14.51
CA TYR A 433 -13.41 0.82 14.87
C TYR A 433 -13.39 1.77 13.66
N ARG A 434 -13.81 1.32 12.47
CA ARG A 434 -13.71 2.10 11.21
C ARG A 434 -14.26 3.53 11.24
N LEU A 435 -15.24 3.83 12.11
CA LEU A 435 -15.80 5.18 12.27
C LEU A 435 -14.80 6.17 12.90
N LEU A 436 -13.89 5.65 13.73
CA LEU A 436 -12.81 6.39 14.40
C LEU A 436 -11.55 6.43 13.53
N LEU A 437 -11.27 5.34 12.82
CA LEU A 437 -10.06 5.15 12.03
C LEU A 437 -10.12 5.78 10.64
N ARG A 438 -10.62 7.01 10.53
CA ARG A 438 -10.80 7.61 9.21
C ARG A 438 -9.50 8.13 8.63
N GLN A 439 -9.41 8.22 7.31
CA GLN A 439 -8.22 8.78 6.68
C GLN A 439 -8.05 10.29 6.98
N ASP A 440 -9.13 11.05 7.22
CA ASP A 440 -9.10 12.50 7.45
C ASP A 440 -8.55 12.91 8.82
N ASN A 441 -8.55 11.98 9.78
CA ASN A 441 -8.10 12.23 11.16
C ASN A 441 -6.86 11.43 11.55
N ALA A 442 -6.18 10.77 10.61
CA ALA A 442 -4.98 9.98 10.88
C ALA A 442 -3.89 10.82 11.57
N ASP A 443 -3.74 12.10 11.23
CA ASP A 443 -2.80 13.00 11.88
C ASP A 443 -3.14 13.26 13.35
N LEU A 444 -4.43 13.44 13.68
CA LEU A 444 -4.89 13.60 15.06
C LEU A 444 -4.59 12.37 15.93
N ARG A 445 -4.66 11.17 15.34
CA ARG A 445 -4.39 9.90 16.01
C ARG A 445 -2.89 9.64 16.17
N LEU A 446 -2.11 9.82 15.10
CA LEU A 446 -0.76 9.22 15.01
C LEU A 446 0.41 10.21 15.00
N THR A 447 0.19 11.49 14.68
CA THR A 447 1.28 12.50 14.71
C THR A 447 1.97 12.62 16.07
N PRO A 448 1.26 12.54 17.23
CA PRO A 448 1.91 12.54 18.54
C PRO A 448 2.92 11.39 18.72
N TYR A 449 2.60 10.19 18.22
CA TYR A 449 3.52 9.04 18.25
C TYR A 449 4.75 9.31 17.37
N GLY A 450 4.55 9.78 16.13
CA GLY A 450 5.65 10.12 15.22
C GLY A 450 6.59 11.19 15.80
N TYR A 451 6.05 12.20 16.49
CA TYR A 451 6.85 13.21 17.18
C TYR A 451 7.64 12.63 18.35
N LYS A 452 7.00 11.81 19.19
CA LYS A 452 7.66 11.12 20.31
C LYS A 452 8.82 10.23 19.85
N MET A 453 8.68 9.59 18.69
CA MET A 453 9.74 8.75 18.10
C MET A 453 10.84 9.55 17.39
N GLY A 454 10.66 10.85 17.18
CA GLY A 454 11.63 11.72 16.49
C GLY A 454 11.53 11.70 14.96
N LEU A 455 10.43 11.17 14.40
CA LEU A 455 10.19 11.13 12.94
C LEU A 455 9.50 12.39 12.41
N ILE A 456 8.80 13.12 13.29
CA ILE A 456 8.10 14.36 12.97
C ILE A 456 8.94 15.54 13.47
N SER A 457 9.22 16.49 12.59
CA SER A 457 9.94 17.71 12.96
C SER A 457 9.12 18.59 13.91
N GLU A 458 9.80 19.38 14.74
CA GLU A 458 9.14 20.34 15.63
C GLU A 458 8.26 21.34 14.84
N GLN A 459 8.72 21.79 13.67
CA GLN A 459 7.95 22.68 12.81
C GLN A 459 6.64 22.03 12.34
N ARG A 460 6.69 20.77 11.91
CA ARG A 460 5.50 20.00 11.52
C ARG A 460 4.57 19.81 12.71
N TYR A 461 5.10 19.46 13.88
CA TYR A 461 4.31 19.25 15.08
C TYR A 461 3.61 20.53 15.56
N LYS A 462 4.28 21.69 15.49
CA LYS A 462 3.67 22.99 15.80
C LYS A 462 2.51 23.32 14.86
N LYS A 463 2.63 23.04 13.55
CA LYS A 463 1.53 23.22 12.58
C LYS A 463 0.35 22.30 12.92
N PHE A 464 0.62 21.05 13.28
CA PHE A 464 -0.38 20.10 13.73
C PHE A 464 -1.12 20.59 14.99
N LEU A 465 -0.39 21.04 16.02
CA LEU A 465 -0.99 21.58 17.24
C LEU A 465 -1.87 22.80 16.94
N LYS A 466 -1.41 23.72 16.09
CA LYS A 466 -2.22 24.87 15.66
C LYS A 466 -3.52 24.42 14.99
N LYS A 467 -3.46 23.48 14.04
CA LYS A 467 -4.65 22.90 13.40
C LYS A 467 -5.59 22.28 14.44
N LYS A 468 -5.06 21.44 15.34
CA LYS A 468 -5.84 20.78 16.40
C LYS A 468 -6.57 21.81 17.28
N THR A 469 -5.86 22.83 17.76
CA THR A 469 -6.44 23.90 18.58
C THR A 469 -7.53 24.67 17.83
N LEU A 470 -7.33 24.99 16.55
CA LEU A 470 -8.35 25.69 15.75
C LEU A 470 -9.62 24.83 15.58
N VAL A 471 -9.45 23.53 15.32
CA VAL A 471 -10.59 22.60 15.17
C VAL A 471 -11.36 22.46 16.49
N GLU A 472 -10.68 22.32 17.62
CA GLU A 472 -11.38 22.20 18.91
C GLU A 472 -12.09 23.49 19.31
N LYS A 473 -11.45 24.66 19.12
CA LYS A 473 -12.10 25.96 19.34
C LYS A 473 -13.36 26.14 18.48
N GLU A 474 -13.30 25.75 17.21
CA GLU A 474 -14.46 25.83 16.34
C GLU A 474 -15.56 24.87 16.77
N LYS A 475 -15.22 23.65 17.20
CA LYS A 475 -16.20 22.69 17.73
C LYS A 475 -16.86 23.19 19.01
N GLU A 476 -16.13 23.89 19.87
CA GLU A 476 -16.68 24.56 21.05
C GLU A 476 -17.64 25.68 20.65
N ARG A 477 -17.21 26.59 19.77
CA ARG A 477 -18.05 27.67 19.23
C ARG A 477 -19.35 27.15 18.62
N LEU A 478 -19.28 26.09 17.80
CA LEU A 478 -20.45 25.50 17.16
C LEU A 478 -21.49 24.95 18.14
N LYS A 479 -21.06 24.55 19.35
CA LYS A 479 -21.98 24.13 20.43
C LYS A 479 -22.65 25.32 21.11
N GLU A 480 -22.03 26.49 21.09
CA GLU A 480 -22.55 27.72 21.71
C GLU A 480 -23.40 28.56 20.76
N VAL A 481 -23.16 28.48 19.44
CA VAL A 481 -23.93 29.22 18.43
C VAL A 481 -25.33 28.63 18.31
N ILE A 482 -26.32 29.39 18.79
CA ILE A 482 -27.74 29.04 18.73
C ILE A 482 -28.35 29.62 17.44
N ILE A 483 -28.97 28.75 16.66
CA ILE A 483 -29.74 29.10 15.47
C ILE A 483 -31.23 29.05 15.82
N HIS A 484 -31.89 30.21 15.79
CA HIS A 484 -33.32 30.33 16.05
C HIS A 484 -34.16 29.96 14.82
N ALA A 485 -35.32 29.34 15.06
CA ALA A 485 -36.31 28.92 14.06
C ALA A 485 -37.04 30.10 13.40
N THR A 486 -36.31 30.96 12.70
CA THR A 486 -36.87 32.09 11.94
C THR A 486 -37.30 31.64 10.55
N GLN A 487 -38.22 32.39 9.92
CA GLN A 487 -38.66 32.13 8.55
C GLN A 487 -37.46 32.07 7.58
N LYS A 488 -36.52 33.02 7.68
CA LYS A 488 -35.31 33.08 6.84
C LYS A 488 -34.44 31.84 7.00
N VAL A 489 -34.24 31.35 8.23
CA VAL A 489 -33.47 30.12 8.48
C VAL A 489 -34.19 28.92 7.89
N ASN A 490 -35.50 28.79 8.09
CA ASN A 490 -36.27 27.67 7.57
C ASN A 490 -36.34 27.66 6.04
N GLU A 491 -36.38 28.81 5.39
CA GLU A 491 -36.22 28.92 3.93
C GLU A 491 -34.85 28.43 3.45
N LEU A 492 -33.77 28.74 4.17
CA LEU A 492 -32.43 28.25 3.86
C LEU A 492 -32.30 26.74 4.09
N LEU A 493 -32.86 26.22 5.18
CA LEU A 493 -32.89 24.78 5.47
C LEU A 493 -33.64 23.98 4.40
N ASN A 494 -34.80 24.50 3.96
CA ASN A 494 -35.52 23.92 2.83
C ASN A 494 -34.70 23.95 1.54
N LYS A 495 -33.96 25.03 1.26
CA LYS A 495 -33.04 25.10 0.12
C LYS A 495 -31.89 24.10 0.21
N PHE A 496 -31.43 23.79 1.42
CA PHE A 496 -30.43 22.73 1.65
C PHE A 496 -31.03 21.33 1.53
N GLY A 497 -32.36 21.19 1.45
CA GLY A 497 -33.05 19.91 1.38
C GLY A 497 -33.22 19.22 2.73
N THR A 498 -33.04 19.94 3.84
CA THR A 498 -33.26 19.42 5.21
C THR A 498 -34.57 19.94 5.80
N THR A 499 -35.08 19.22 6.80
CA THR A 499 -36.25 19.62 7.58
C THR A 499 -36.10 21.01 8.24
N PRO A 500 -37.16 21.83 8.28
CA PRO A 500 -37.20 23.07 9.06
C PRO A 500 -36.93 22.85 10.56
N LEU A 501 -36.50 23.90 11.25
CA LEU A 501 -36.44 23.94 12.70
C LEU A 501 -37.80 24.34 13.27
N SER A 502 -38.28 23.57 14.25
CA SER A 502 -39.43 23.92 15.10
C SER A 502 -39.00 24.72 16.33
N GLU A 503 -37.80 24.46 16.84
CA GLU A 503 -37.20 25.10 18.02
C GLU A 503 -35.76 25.54 17.72
N ALA A 504 -35.20 26.39 18.59
CA ALA A 504 -33.81 26.79 18.46
C ALA A 504 -32.87 25.59 18.66
N ALA A 505 -31.84 25.49 17.82
CA ALA A 505 -30.85 24.42 17.90
C ALA A 505 -29.44 24.98 17.76
N THR A 506 -28.46 24.30 18.33
CA THR A 506 -27.06 24.70 18.13
C THR A 506 -26.62 24.40 16.70
N LEU A 507 -25.68 25.17 16.18
CA LEU A 507 -25.12 24.93 14.85
C LEU A 507 -24.42 23.56 14.77
N ALA A 508 -23.83 23.10 15.88
CA ALA A 508 -23.30 21.74 16.01
C ALA A 508 -24.37 20.66 15.77
N THR A 509 -25.55 20.80 16.38
CA THR A 509 -26.68 19.87 16.16
C THR A 509 -27.14 19.92 14.71
N LEU A 510 -27.23 21.11 14.11
CA LEU A 510 -27.63 21.24 12.71
C LEU A 510 -26.64 20.55 11.75
N LEU A 511 -25.34 20.63 12.02
CA LEU A 511 -24.28 19.98 11.23
C LEU A 511 -24.21 18.46 11.39
N THR A 512 -25.01 17.87 12.28
CA THR A 512 -25.20 16.40 12.30
C THR A 512 -26.10 15.91 11.17
N ARG A 513 -26.82 16.82 10.51
CA ARG A 513 -27.71 16.50 9.38
C ARG A 513 -26.89 16.33 8.10
N PRO A 514 -27.04 15.22 7.36
CA PRO A 514 -26.18 14.90 6.22
C PRO A 514 -26.32 15.89 5.05
N GLU A 515 -27.44 16.62 4.95
CA GLU A 515 -27.72 17.59 3.91
C GLU A 515 -27.04 18.94 4.15
N VAL A 516 -26.56 19.20 5.38
CA VAL A 516 -25.97 20.46 5.81
C VAL A 516 -24.46 20.34 5.91
N THR A 517 -23.74 21.05 5.04
CA THR A 517 -22.28 21.15 5.10
C THR A 517 -21.83 22.38 5.88
N TYR A 518 -20.62 22.32 6.44
CA TYR A 518 -20.00 23.46 7.10
C TYR A 518 -19.85 24.68 6.17
N ASN A 519 -19.71 24.53 4.86
CA ASN A 519 -19.65 25.70 3.95
C ASN A 519 -21.02 26.36 3.75
N GLN A 520 -22.10 25.57 3.73
CA GLN A 520 -23.47 26.10 3.61
C GLN A 520 -23.89 26.92 4.83
N THR A 521 -23.29 26.70 6.00
CA THR A 521 -23.64 27.46 7.21
C THR A 521 -23.28 28.95 7.13
N ALA A 522 -22.46 29.38 6.17
CA ALA A 522 -22.10 30.79 6.00
C ALA A 522 -23.31 31.73 5.88
N SER A 523 -24.43 31.25 5.32
CA SER A 523 -25.65 32.06 5.21
C SER A 523 -26.48 32.17 6.51
N ILE A 524 -26.25 31.28 7.47
CA ILE A 524 -26.97 31.23 8.76
C ILE A 524 -26.08 31.59 9.96
N ASP A 525 -24.76 31.61 9.78
CA ASP A 525 -23.75 32.01 10.75
C ASP A 525 -22.74 32.96 10.07
N PRO A 526 -23.11 34.24 9.90
CA PRO A 526 -22.29 35.21 9.18
C PRO A 526 -21.02 35.61 9.94
N ASN A 527 -20.93 35.32 11.24
CA ASN A 527 -19.79 35.66 12.10
C ASN A 527 -18.78 34.51 12.24
N ARG A 528 -18.92 33.46 11.41
CA ARG A 528 -17.96 32.36 11.36
C ARG A 528 -16.54 32.85 11.06
N PRO A 529 -15.51 32.21 11.64
CA PRO A 529 -14.11 32.56 11.39
C PRO A 529 -13.61 32.22 9.98
#